data_AF-A0A150WNG5-F1
#
_entry.id   AF-A0A150WNG5-F1
#
_cell.length_a   1.000
_cell.length_b   1.000
_cell.length_c   1.000
_cell.angle_alpha   90.00
_cell.angle_beta   90.00
_cell.angle_gamma   90.00
#
_symmetry.space_group_name_H-M   'P 1'
#
loop_
_entity.id
_entity.type
_entity.pdbx_description
1 polymer ?
#
loop_
_entity_poly.entity_id
_entity_poly.type
_entity_poly.pdbx_seq_one_letter_code
_entity_poly.pdbx_strand_id
1 'polypeptide(L)'
;MKTLLLAMTMIWASSALATEITPGNLIGTYKVSASALFKQFYGNIYVQSTSDFEFERTYPDGRKEARCQGTYTLTGPVNARVLQGYGTCPEDRQKKLDFRIEFNNKTMEDLERGTTVQVRSSLSGGVRVNATVKKQ
;
A
#
# COMPACT_ATOMS: atom_id res chain seq x y z
N MET A 1 2.42 -24.67 57.19
CA MET A 1 3.38 -24.09 56.23
C MET A 1 2.76 -24.15 54.85
N LYS A 2 2.37 -23.00 54.27
CA LYS A 2 1.81 -22.90 52.92
C LYS A 2 2.84 -22.21 52.03
N THR A 3 3.51 -22.98 51.18
CA THR A 3 4.43 -22.50 50.15
C THR A 3 3.62 -21.93 48.99
N LEU A 4 3.67 -20.62 48.81
CA LEU A 4 3.11 -19.92 47.65
C LEU A 4 4.16 -20.00 46.53
N LEU A 5 3.91 -20.84 45.51
CA LEU A 5 4.68 -20.82 44.28
C LEU A 5 4.30 -19.58 43.48
N LEU A 6 5.21 -18.60 43.44
CA LEU A 6 5.15 -17.46 42.54
C LEU A 6 5.60 -17.94 41.15
N ALA A 7 4.64 -18.24 40.26
CA ALA A 7 4.92 -18.57 38.87
C ALA A 7 5.33 -17.29 38.12
N MET A 8 6.63 -17.14 37.90
CA MET A 8 7.25 -16.06 37.14
C MET A 8 7.00 -16.34 35.64
N THR A 9 5.84 -15.93 35.12
CA THR A 9 5.57 -15.95 33.68
C THR A 9 6.43 -14.87 33.03
N MET A 10 7.60 -15.27 32.50
CA MET A 10 8.34 -14.48 31.53
C MET A 10 7.45 -14.30 30.30
N ILE A 11 6.83 -13.13 30.18
CA ILE A 11 6.25 -12.68 28.92
C ILE A 11 7.45 -12.46 27.99
N TRP A 12 7.75 -13.46 27.18
CA TRP A 12 8.58 -13.29 25.99
C TRP A 12 7.85 -12.30 25.09
N ALA A 13 8.18 -11.02 25.24
CA ALA A 13 7.90 -10.04 24.22
C ALA A 13 8.78 -10.42 23.03
N SER A 14 8.26 -11.28 22.15
CA SER A 14 8.82 -11.45 20.83
C SER A 14 8.85 -10.06 20.21
N SER A 15 10.04 -9.49 20.08
CA SER A 15 10.27 -8.32 19.25
C SER A 15 9.79 -8.69 17.86
N ALA A 16 8.56 -8.31 17.51
CA ALA A 16 8.11 -8.36 16.13
C ALA A 16 9.05 -7.41 15.39
N LEU A 17 10.07 -7.98 14.75
CA LEU A 17 11.04 -7.22 13.98
C LEU A 17 10.27 -6.63 12.80
N ALA A 18 10.16 -5.32 12.79
CA ALA A 18 9.38 -4.60 11.80
C ALA A 18 9.84 -4.97 10.40
N THR A 19 9.03 -5.75 9.68
CA THR A 19 9.48 -6.34 8.41
C THR A 19 9.64 -5.24 7.37
N GLU A 20 10.85 -5.11 6.80
CA GLU A 20 11.18 -4.12 5.78
C GLU A 20 10.33 -4.28 4.51
N ILE A 21 10.15 -3.23 3.72
CA ILE A 21 9.39 -3.32 2.46
C ILE A 21 10.29 -3.89 1.35
N THR A 22 9.87 -5.02 0.76
CA THR A 22 10.54 -5.73 -0.34
C THR A 22 9.54 -6.14 -1.41
N PRO A 23 9.96 -6.45 -2.65
CA PRO A 23 9.01 -6.90 -3.68
C PRO A 23 8.23 -8.16 -3.28
N GLY A 24 8.85 -9.07 -2.53
CA GLY A 24 8.21 -10.33 -2.12
C GLY A 24 7.13 -10.15 -1.06
N ASN A 25 7.36 -9.32 -0.04
CA ASN A 25 6.37 -9.12 1.03
C ASN A 25 5.30 -8.06 0.70
N LEU A 26 5.51 -7.31 -0.38
CA LEU A 26 4.50 -6.43 -0.96
C LEU A 26 3.37 -7.18 -1.68
N ILE A 27 3.49 -8.48 -1.95
CA ILE A 27 2.40 -9.27 -2.53
C ILE A 27 1.18 -9.23 -1.59
N GLY A 28 0.02 -8.90 -2.13
CA GLY A 28 -1.22 -8.74 -1.36
C GLY A 28 -2.17 -7.68 -1.90
N THR A 29 -3.23 -7.42 -1.15
CA THR A 29 -4.24 -6.40 -1.49
C THR A 29 -4.09 -5.20 -0.58
N TYR A 30 -4.18 -4.00 -1.15
CA TYR A 30 -4.01 -2.73 -0.44
C TYR A 30 -5.18 -1.81 -0.73
N LYS A 31 -5.85 -1.37 0.33
CA LYS A 31 -6.81 -0.27 0.24
C LYS A 31 -6.06 1.04 0.18
N VAL A 32 -6.39 1.85 -0.81
CA VAL A 32 -5.83 3.19 -1.00
C VAL A 32 -6.96 4.20 -0.92
N SER A 33 -6.78 5.19 -0.05
CA SER A 33 -7.65 6.36 0.00
C SER A 33 -6.80 7.61 -0.08
N ALA A 34 -7.09 8.50 -1.03
CA ALA A 34 -6.43 9.80 -1.14
C ALA A 34 -7.48 10.91 -1.13
N SER A 35 -7.14 12.05 -0.57
CA SER A 35 -7.99 13.26 -0.63
C SER A 35 -7.15 14.44 -1.06
N ALA A 36 -7.63 15.18 -2.06
CA ALA A 36 -7.02 16.42 -2.50
C ALA A 36 -8.10 17.38 -2.97
N LEU A 37 -8.10 18.60 -2.42
CA LEU A 37 -8.93 19.73 -2.87
C LEU A 37 -10.36 19.30 -3.25
N PHE A 38 -11.09 18.78 -2.26
CA PHE A 38 -12.49 18.30 -2.35
C PHE A 38 -12.75 17.04 -3.19
N LYS A 39 -11.72 16.45 -3.79
CA LYS A 39 -11.82 15.16 -4.48
C LYS A 39 -11.29 14.06 -3.58
N GLN A 40 -12.14 13.07 -3.32
CA GLN A 40 -11.75 11.84 -2.67
C GLN A 40 -11.54 10.76 -3.74
N PHE A 41 -10.47 10.02 -3.58
CA PHE A 41 -10.11 8.88 -4.39
C PHE A 41 -10.10 7.65 -3.48
N TYR A 42 -10.80 6.59 -3.91
CA TYR A 42 -10.78 5.29 -3.25
C TYR A 42 -10.43 4.22 -4.28
N GLY A 43 -9.60 3.27 -3.90
CA GLY A 43 -9.27 2.15 -4.77
C GLY A 43 -8.55 1.03 -4.05
N ASN A 44 -8.40 -0.09 -4.76
CA ASN A 44 -7.61 -1.23 -4.32
C ASN A 44 -6.44 -1.42 -5.28
N ILE A 45 -5.24 -1.62 -4.74
CA ILE A 45 -4.08 -2.14 -5.47
C ILE A 45 -3.95 -3.62 -5.11
N TYR A 46 -3.89 -4.48 -6.12
CA TYR A 46 -3.64 -5.90 -5.98
C TYR A 46 -2.23 -6.19 -6.52
N VAL A 47 -1.27 -6.42 -5.64
CA VAL A 47 0.09 -6.81 -6.03
C VAL A 47 0.09 -8.32 -6.23
N GLN A 48 0.18 -8.76 -7.49
CA GLN A 48 0.04 -10.18 -7.87
C GLN A 48 1.38 -10.92 -7.85
N SER A 49 2.46 -10.22 -8.20
CA SER A 49 3.82 -10.77 -8.26
C SER A 49 4.82 -9.72 -7.78
N THR A 50 6.11 -10.01 -7.89
CA THR A 50 7.17 -9.05 -7.57
C THR A 50 7.30 -7.91 -8.60
N SER A 51 6.57 -7.98 -9.72
CA SER A 51 6.58 -7.00 -10.79
C SER A 51 5.20 -6.55 -11.25
N ASP A 52 4.13 -7.30 -10.96
CA ASP A 52 2.81 -7.09 -11.57
C ASP A 52 1.77 -6.67 -10.54
N PHE A 53 0.87 -5.79 -10.97
CA PHE A 53 -0.24 -5.35 -10.14
C PHE A 53 -1.52 -5.12 -10.96
N GLU A 54 -2.66 -5.16 -10.26
CA GLU A 54 -3.93 -4.66 -10.75
C GLU A 54 -4.42 -3.50 -9.89
N PHE A 55 -5.23 -2.63 -10.48
CA PHE A 55 -5.82 -1.50 -9.80
C PHE A 55 -7.31 -1.39 -10.10
N GLU A 56 -8.10 -1.23 -9.04
CA GLU A 56 -9.54 -1.06 -9.12
C GLU A 56 -9.94 0.23 -8.42
N ARG A 57 -10.46 1.20 -9.17
CA ARG A 57 -11.02 2.41 -8.60
C ARG A 57 -12.43 2.15 -8.10
N THR A 58 -12.74 2.69 -6.92
CA THR A 58 -14.11 2.77 -6.38
C THR A 58 -14.55 4.23 -6.31
N TYR A 59 -15.71 4.53 -6.87
CA TYR A 59 -16.33 5.85 -6.80
C TYR A 59 -17.12 6.02 -5.49
N PRO A 60 -17.42 7.27 -5.06
CA PRO A 60 -18.20 7.52 -3.85
C PRO A 60 -19.60 6.89 -3.84
N ASP A 61 -20.18 6.61 -5.01
CA ASP A 61 -21.46 5.92 -5.21
C ASP A 61 -21.34 4.38 -5.07
N GLY A 62 -20.15 3.86 -4.78
CA GLY A 62 -19.87 2.42 -4.68
C GLY A 62 -19.60 1.73 -6.02
N ARG A 63 -19.72 2.45 -7.14
CA ARG A 63 -19.41 1.91 -8.47
C ARG A 63 -17.92 1.64 -8.59
N LYS A 64 -17.57 0.53 -9.25
CA LYS A 64 -16.18 0.13 -9.50
C LYS A 64 -15.85 0.22 -10.98
N GLU A 65 -14.64 0.64 -11.30
CA GLU A 65 -14.11 0.53 -12.67
C GLU A 65 -13.56 -0.86 -12.92
N ALA A 66 -13.50 -1.25 -14.20
CA ALA A 66 -12.74 -2.42 -14.62
C ALA A 66 -11.29 -2.31 -14.14
N ARG A 67 -10.70 -3.46 -13.80
CA ARG A 67 -9.34 -3.50 -13.27
C ARG A 67 -8.34 -3.10 -14.34
N CYS A 68 -7.50 -2.13 -14.03
CA CYS A 68 -6.37 -1.75 -14.85
C CYS A 68 -5.18 -2.62 -14.46
N GLN A 69 -4.43 -3.10 -15.45
CA GLN A 69 -3.28 -3.97 -15.24
C GLN A 69 -2.00 -3.20 -15.53
N GLY A 70 -0.95 -3.50 -14.77
CA GLY A 70 0.32 -2.82 -14.91
C GLY A 70 1.48 -3.55 -14.26
N THR A 71 2.66 -2.97 -14.42
CA THR A 71 3.88 -3.44 -13.79
C THR A 71 4.47 -2.34 -12.91
N TYR A 72 5.19 -2.73 -11.87
CA TYR A 72 5.83 -1.82 -10.95
C TYR A 72 7.29 -2.18 -10.70
N THR A 73 8.03 -1.20 -10.19
CA THR A 73 9.39 -1.35 -9.72
C THR A 73 9.48 -0.81 -8.30
N LEU A 74 10.31 -1.44 -7.49
CA LEU A 74 10.66 -0.97 -6.14
C LEU A 74 12.13 -0.54 -6.14
N THR A 75 12.37 0.75 -5.90
CA THR A 75 13.70 1.36 -5.95
C THR A 75 14.02 2.11 -4.66
N GLY A 76 15.28 2.52 -4.50
CA GLY A 76 15.75 3.27 -3.32
C GLY A 76 16.21 2.37 -2.17
N PRO A 77 16.84 2.96 -1.14
CA PRO A 77 17.30 2.25 0.04
C PRO A 77 16.12 1.77 0.90
N VAL A 78 16.39 0.83 1.82
CA VAL A 78 15.38 0.21 2.71
C VAL A 78 14.50 1.24 3.41
N ASN A 79 15.09 2.33 3.89
CA ASN A 79 14.40 3.40 4.63
C ASN A 79 13.71 4.45 3.74
N ALA A 80 13.89 4.39 2.41
CA ALA A 80 13.26 5.34 1.47
C ALA A 80 12.82 4.62 0.19
N ARG A 81 12.11 3.49 0.36
CA ARG A 81 11.58 2.73 -0.76
C ARG A 81 10.57 3.55 -1.54
N VAL A 82 10.72 3.51 -2.85
CA VAL A 82 9.80 4.12 -3.82
C VAL A 82 9.24 3.02 -4.71
N LEU A 83 7.93 2.86 -4.69
CA LEU A 83 7.20 1.97 -5.57
C LEU A 83 6.60 2.78 -6.71
N GLN A 84 7.06 2.52 -7.93
CA GLN A 84 6.59 3.22 -9.13
C GLN A 84 5.98 2.22 -10.08
N GLY A 85 4.74 2.46 -10.48
CA GLY A 85 3.98 1.56 -11.35
C GLY A 85 3.39 2.27 -12.56
N TYR A 86 3.31 1.53 -13.67
CA TYR A 86 2.66 1.98 -14.90
C TYR A 86 1.72 0.89 -15.42
N GLY A 87 0.61 1.28 -16.03
CA GLY A 87 -0.38 0.34 -16.55
C GLY A 87 -1.39 0.97 -17.49
N THR A 88 -2.28 0.15 -18.01
CA THR A 88 -3.40 0.59 -18.87
C THR A 88 -4.70 -0.09 -18.46
N CYS A 89 -5.82 0.58 -18.71
CA CYS A 89 -7.14 0.05 -18.41
C CYS A 89 -7.74 -0.63 -19.66
N PRO A 90 -8.35 -1.82 -19.51
CA PRO A 90 -8.84 -2.59 -20.66
C PRO A 90 -9.99 -1.90 -21.41
N GLU A 91 -10.87 -1.20 -20.70
CA GLU A 91 -12.01 -0.48 -21.30
C GLU A 91 -11.61 0.80 -22.04
N ASP A 92 -10.45 1.37 -21.71
CA ASP A 92 -9.94 2.58 -22.34
C ASP A 92 -8.41 2.57 -22.28
N ARG A 93 -7.79 2.14 -23.38
CA ARG A 93 -6.33 2.08 -23.50
C ARG A 93 -5.66 3.46 -23.50
N GLN A 94 -6.43 4.55 -23.66
CA GLN A 94 -5.90 5.90 -23.49
C GLN A 94 -5.79 6.27 -22.01
N LYS A 95 -6.56 5.63 -21.11
CA LYS A 95 -6.37 5.75 -19.68
C LYS A 95 -5.10 5.01 -19.26
N LYS A 96 -4.04 5.80 -19.09
CA LYS A 96 -2.78 5.36 -18.52
C LYS A 96 -2.83 5.51 -17.00
N LEU A 97 -2.54 4.43 -16.31
CA LEU A 97 -2.25 4.45 -14.89
C LEU A 97 -0.75 4.67 -14.73
N ASP A 98 -0.38 5.73 -14.02
CA ASP A 98 0.96 5.95 -13.51
C ASP A 98 0.78 6.26 -12.03
N PHE A 99 1.55 5.62 -11.16
CA PHE A 99 1.70 6.07 -9.79
C PHE A 99 3.14 6.00 -9.29
N ARG A 100 3.43 6.84 -8.30
CA ARG A 100 4.64 6.78 -7.48
C ARG A 100 4.25 6.86 -6.02
N ILE A 101 4.58 5.83 -5.24
CA ILE A 101 4.35 5.72 -3.80
C ILE A 101 5.68 5.82 -3.07
N GLU A 102 5.82 6.80 -2.18
CA GLU A 102 7.02 6.98 -1.36
C GLU A 102 6.76 6.48 0.06
N PHE A 103 7.45 5.40 0.45
CA PHE A 103 7.25 4.74 1.74
C PHE A 103 8.08 5.31 2.88
N ASN A 104 9.02 6.24 2.67
CA ASN A 104 9.77 7.00 3.72
C ASN A 104 9.68 6.48 5.18
N ASN A 105 10.63 5.64 5.60
CA ASN A 105 10.75 5.01 6.93
C ASN A 105 9.56 4.12 7.35
N LYS A 106 8.71 3.68 6.41
CA LYS A 106 7.61 2.75 6.67
C LYS A 106 8.03 1.31 6.47
N THR A 107 7.37 0.45 7.22
CA THR A 107 7.54 -1.00 7.27
C THR A 107 6.25 -1.70 6.81
N MET A 108 6.30 -3.02 6.65
CA MET A 108 5.12 -3.81 6.32
C MET A 108 4.04 -3.72 7.41
N GLU A 109 4.43 -3.65 8.68
CA GLU A 109 3.50 -3.49 9.80
C GLU A 109 2.80 -2.13 9.80
N ASP A 110 3.48 -1.07 9.37
CA ASP A 110 2.84 0.24 9.17
C ASP A 110 1.75 0.16 8.09
N LEU A 111 2.00 -0.61 7.03
CA LEU A 111 1.01 -0.85 5.98
C LEU A 111 -0.16 -1.70 6.50
N GLU A 112 0.06 -2.68 7.36
CA GLU A 112 -1.03 -3.47 7.97
C GLU A 112 -1.92 -2.62 8.89
N ARG A 113 -1.32 -1.71 9.66
CA ARG A 113 -2.05 -0.76 10.53
C ARG A 113 -2.74 0.36 9.74
N GLY A 114 -2.29 0.61 8.52
CA GLY A 114 -2.71 1.72 7.69
C GLY A 114 -1.80 2.92 7.93
N THR A 115 -1.09 3.37 6.89
CA THR A 115 -0.17 4.50 6.99
C THR A 115 -0.40 5.50 5.87
N THR A 116 -0.11 6.76 6.15
CA THR A 116 -0.04 7.80 5.13
C THR A 116 1.26 7.67 4.34
N VAL A 117 1.14 7.70 3.01
CA VAL A 117 2.22 7.72 2.03
C VAL A 117 1.96 8.84 1.03
N GLN A 118 3.01 9.29 0.34
CA GLN A 118 2.83 10.25 -0.75
C GLN A 118 2.61 9.51 -2.06
N VAL A 119 1.53 9.85 -2.75
CA VAL A 119 1.19 9.29 -4.05
C VAL A 119 1.14 10.40 -5.09
N ARG A 120 1.75 10.17 -6.24
CA ARG A 120 1.55 10.99 -7.44
C ARG A 120 0.96 10.11 -8.52
N SER A 121 -0.09 10.56 -9.23
CA SER A 121 -0.66 9.82 -10.36
C SER A 121 -1.04 10.71 -11.52
N SER A 122 -0.93 10.20 -12.75
CA SER A 122 -1.50 10.83 -13.95
C SER A 122 -3.02 10.98 -13.85
N LEU A 123 -3.71 10.03 -13.18
CA LEU A 123 -5.16 10.03 -12.99
C LEU A 123 -5.63 11.18 -12.07
N SER A 124 -4.74 11.72 -11.24
CA SER A 124 -4.97 12.89 -10.39
C SER A 124 -4.34 14.17 -10.96
N GLY A 125 -4.05 14.22 -12.27
CA GLY A 125 -3.44 15.38 -12.92
C GLY A 125 -1.99 15.64 -12.50
N GLY A 126 -1.27 14.62 -12.01
CA GLY A 126 0.12 14.73 -11.58
C GLY A 126 0.33 15.42 -10.24
N VAL A 127 -0.73 15.73 -9.49
CA VAL A 127 -0.67 16.32 -8.16
C VAL A 127 -0.18 15.28 -7.15
N ARG A 128 0.76 15.67 -6.28
CA ARG A 128 1.16 14.87 -5.11
C ARG A 128 0.08 14.95 -4.04
N VAL A 129 -0.39 13.80 -3.60
CA VAL A 129 -1.47 13.68 -2.61
C VAL A 129 -1.02 12.76 -1.48
N ASN A 130 -1.43 13.10 -0.26
CA ASN A 130 -1.32 12.17 0.86
C ASN A 130 -2.39 11.10 0.70
N ALA A 131 -1.97 9.84 0.65
CA ALA A 131 -2.86 8.70 0.59
C ALA A 131 -2.67 7.82 1.83
N THR A 132 -3.74 7.29 2.38
CA THR A 132 -3.68 6.20 3.34
C THR A 132 -3.65 4.89 2.59
N VAL A 133 -2.63 4.08 2.84
CA VAL A 133 -2.47 2.72 2.30
C VAL A 133 -2.58 1.73 3.45
N LYS A 134 -3.48 0.76 3.31
CA LYS A 134 -3.67 -0.31 4.29
C LYS A 134 -3.66 -1.68 3.62
N LYS A 135 -2.73 -2.56 4.02
CA LYS A 135 -2.72 -3.97 3.62
C LYS A 135 -3.97 -4.67 4.19
N GLN A 136 -4.63 -5.48 3.37
CA GLN A 136 -5.82 -6.27 3.74
C GLN A 136 -5.44 -7.69 4.09
#